data_AF-A0A9J6G3X4-F1
#
_entry.id   AF-A0A9J6G3X4-F1
#
_cell.length_a   1.000
_cell.length_b   1.000
_cell.length_c   1.000
_cell.angle_alpha   90.00
_cell.angle_beta   90.00
_cell.angle_gamma   90.00
#
_symmetry.space_group_name_H-M   'P 1'
#
loop_
_entity.id
_entity.type
_entity.pdbx_description
1 polymer ?
#
loop_
_entity_poly.entity_id
_entity_poly.type
_entity_poly.pdbx_seq_one_letter_code
_entity_poly.pdbx_strand_id
1 'polypeptide(L)'
;MLAAATSKDDVDMSDMCTVVDAKQVTERFTETVSPAEGEAAADEASASMDVDKTVRVFNPKTLKDQHGTYPVWMSQRAIRKLKGQHGRKSQKPGPRKAAKKNKRRKSSR
;
A
#
# COMPACT_ATOMS: atom_id res chain seq x y z
N MET A 1 27.52 -18.65 -44.86
CA MET A 1 27.87 -17.82 -43.69
C MET A 1 27.13 -16.50 -43.82
N LEU A 2 26.17 -16.21 -42.94
CA LEU A 2 25.60 -14.86 -42.82
C LEU A 2 25.99 -14.31 -41.45
N ALA A 3 26.66 -13.16 -41.46
CA ALA A 3 27.11 -12.46 -40.27
C ALA A 3 25.94 -11.73 -39.60
N ALA A 4 25.87 -11.83 -38.28
CA ALA A 4 24.92 -11.09 -37.45
C ALA A 4 25.32 -9.61 -37.38
N ALA A 5 24.46 -8.73 -37.90
CA ALA A 5 24.51 -7.31 -37.59
C ALA A 5 23.49 -7.04 -36.49
N THR A 6 23.93 -7.10 -35.22
CA THR A 6 23.13 -6.59 -34.11
C THR A 6 23.40 -5.09 -34.00
N SER A 7 22.58 -4.25 -34.65
CA SER A 7 22.56 -2.83 -34.30
C SER A 7 22.02 -2.73 -32.89
N LYS A 8 22.85 -2.22 -31.99
CA LYS A 8 22.43 -1.85 -30.65
C LYS A 8 22.10 -0.37 -30.73
N ASP A 9 20.96 -0.07 -31.35
CA ASP A 9 20.44 1.28 -31.42
C ASP A 9 20.11 1.69 -29.98
N ASP A 10 20.99 2.50 -29.39
CA ASP A 10 20.79 3.09 -28.07
C ASP A 10 19.67 4.12 -28.23
N VAL A 11 18.51 3.83 -27.63
CA VAL A 11 17.37 4.74 -27.67
C VAL A 11 17.74 5.95 -26.82
N ASP A 12 17.78 7.13 -27.44
CA ASP A 12 18.03 8.38 -26.73
C ASP A 12 16.93 8.57 -25.67
N MET A 13 17.34 8.70 -24.40
CA MET A 13 16.43 8.92 -23.27
C MET A 13 15.57 10.17 -23.44
N SER A 14 16.00 11.12 -24.30
CA SER A 14 15.25 12.31 -24.66
C SER A 14 13.94 12.01 -25.40
N ASP A 15 13.88 10.91 -26.16
CA ASP A 15 12.66 10.47 -26.85
C ASP A 15 11.68 9.76 -25.89
N MET A 16 12.18 9.23 -24.78
CA MET A 16 11.39 8.47 -23.80
C MET A 16 10.85 9.34 -22.66
N CYS A 17 11.53 10.44 -22.32
CA CYS A 17 11.20 11.26 -21.15
C CYS A 17 11.21 12.74 -21.52
N THR A 18 10.08 13.42 -21.33
CA THR A 18 10.00 14.89 -21.41
C THR A 18 10.17 15.51 -20.04
N VAL A 19 11.00 16.55 -19.94
CA VAL A 19 11.17 17.32 -18.71
C VAL A 19 9.97 18.27 -18.57
N VAL A 20 9.26 18.14 -17.46
CA VAL A 20 8.03 18.89 -17.17
C VAL A 20 8.23 19.76 -15.94
N ASP A 21 7.81 21.02 -16.01
CA ASP A 21 7.86 21.95 -14.89
C ASP A 21 6.82 21.63 -13.81
N ALA A 22 7.10 21.98 -12.56
CA ALA A 22 6.21 21.73 -11.42
C ALA A 22 4.78 22.27 -11.62
N LYS A 23 4.61 23.39 -12.34
CA LYS A 23 3.30 23.98 -12.64
C LYS A 23 2.46 23.09 -13.56
N GLN A 24 3.08 22.51 -14.58
CA GLN A 24 2.41 21.61 -15.51
C GLN A 24 1.99 20.29 -14.83
N VAL A 25 2.75 19.84 -13.83
CA VAL A 25 2.36 18.67 -13.02
C VAL A 25 1.10 18.95 -12.20
N THR A 26 1.01 20.14 -11.58
CA THR A 26 -0.18 20.50 -10.79
C THR A 26 -1.42 20.70 -11.66
N GLU A 27 -1.28 21.31 -12.85
CA GLU A 27 -2.39 21.52 -13.78
C GLU A 27 -2.93 20.19 -14.32
N ARG A 28 -2.07 19.27 -14.76
CA ARG A 28 -2.46 17.92 -15.19
C ARG A 28 -3.15 17.14 -14.07
N PHE A 29 -2.69 17.26 -12.83
CA PHE A 29 -3.35 16.63 -11.68
C PHE A 29 -4.73 17.25 -11.43
N THR A 30 -4.89 18.56 -11.58
CA THR A 30 -6.20 19.21 -11.41
C THR A 30 -7.17 18.94 -12.56
N GLU A 31 -6.68 18.76 -13.78
CA GLU A 31 -7.49 18.40 -14.96
C GLU A 31 -7.95 16.93 -14.91
N THR A 32 -7.07 16.02 -14.50
CA THR A 32 -7.39 14.59 -14.32
C THR A 32 -8.26 14.31 -13.09
N VAL A 33 -8.33 15.25 -12.13
CA VAL A 33 -9.16 15.16 -10.92
C VAL A 33 -10.41 16.06 -11.01
N SER A 34 -10.80 16.48 -12.23
CA SER A 34 -12.19 16.90 -12.48
C SER A 34 -13.09 15.67 -12.25
N PRO A 35 -14.13 15.76 -11.40
CA PRO A 35 -14.78 14.59 -10.80
C PRO A 35 -15.75 13.95 -11.79
N ALA A 36 -15.23 13.12 -12.67
CA ALA A 36 -15.98 12.12 -13.41
C ALA A 36 -15.36 10.75 -13.09
N GLU A 37 -16.02 10.03 -12.19
CA GLU A 37 -16.19 8.57 -12.18
C GLU A 37 -15.19 7.74 -13.03
N GLY A 38 -14.32 6.94 -12.37
CA GLY A 38 -13.59 5.78 -12.95
C GLY A 38 -12.30 6.12 -13.72
N GLU A 39 -11.27 5.30 -13.85
CA GLU A 39 -11.02 3.88 -13.58
C GLU A 39 -9.50 3.62 -13.76
N ALA A 40 -9.08 2.38 -13.48
CA ALA A 40 -7.73 1.81 -13.39
C ALA A 40 -6.68 2.08 -14.50
N ALA A 41 -5.41 1.83 -14.15
CA ALA A 41 -4.40 1.23 -15.05
C ALA A 41 -3.27 0.58 -14.22
N ALA A 42 -2.64 -0.54 -14.56
CA ALA A 42 -2.93 -1.72 -15.37
C ALA A 42 -1.72 -2.64 -15.14
N ASP A 43 -1.92 -3.87 -14.69
CA ASP A 43 -0.91 -4.95 -14.83
C ASP A 43 -1.62 -6.04 -15.63
N GLU A 44 -1.47 -5.95 -16.95
CA GLU A 44 -1.99 -6.91 -17.92
C GLU A 44 -1.16 -8.19 -17.88
N ALA A 45 -1.78 -9.29 -17.45
CA ALA A 45 -1.86 -10.54 -18.22
C ALA A 45 -2.31 -11.71 -17.32
N SER A 46 -3.62 -11.97 -17.26
CA SER A 46 -4.17 -13.32 -17.44
C SER A 46 -5.66 -13.34 -17.09
N ALA A 47 -6.46 -13.81 -18.05
CA ALA A 47 -7.81 -14.32 -17.90
C ALA A 47 -8.88 -13.32 -17.43
N SER A 48 -9.68 -12.88 -18.41
CA SER A 48 -11.09 -12.53 -18.20
C SER A 48 -11.75 -13.66 -17.40
N MET A 49 -11.98 -13.42 -16.10
CA MET A 49 -12.80 -14.25 -15.24
C MET A 49 -14.00 -13.42 -14.82
N ASP A 50 -15.18 -13.96 -15.13
CA ASP A 50 -16.52 -13.51 -14.76
C ASP A 50 -16.58 -12.57 -13.54
N VAL A 51 -16.97 -11.31 -13.79
CA VAL A 51 -17.03 -10.21 -12.82
C VAL A 51 -18.47 -9.97 -12.34
N ASP A 52 -19.33 -11.00 -12.34
CA ASP A 52 -20.60 -10.98 -11.60
C ASP A 52 -20.41 -11.16 -10.08
N LYS A 53 -19.26 -10.74 -9.55
CA LYS A 53 -19.05 -10.64 -8.10
C LYS A 53 -19.61 -9.32 -7.66
N THR A 54 -20.82 -9.36 -7.09
CA THR A 54 -21.44 -8.24 -6.39
C THR A 54 -20.37 -7.46 -5.63
N VAL A 55 -20.22 -6.17 -5.95
CA VAL A 55 -19.19 -5.30 -5.37
C VAL A 55 -19.37 -5.36 -3.86
N ARG A 56 -18.45 -6.05 -3.18
CA ARG A 56 -18.53 -6.22 -1.73
C ARG A 56 -18.37 -4.84 -1.08
N VAL A 57 -19.41 -4.38 -0.41
CA VAL A 57 -19.37 -3.11 0.32
C VAL A 57 -18.55 -3.31 1.60
N PHE A 58 -17.38 -2.70 1.66
CA PHE A 58 -16.51 -2.74 2.83
C PHE A 58 -16.62 -1.47 3.66
N ASN A 59 -16.57 -1.61 4.97
CA ASN A 59 -16.48 -0.48 5.89
C ASN A 59 -15.08 0.17 5.78
N PRO A 60 -14.95 1.49 5.57
CA PRO A 60 -13.65 2.13 5.32
C PRO A 60 -12.72 2.10 6.54
N LYS A 61 -13.29 2.05 7.75
CA LYS A 61 -12.52 2.04 9.00
C LYS A 61 -11.96 0.66 9.34
N THR A 62 -12.74 -0.39 9.10
CA THR A 62 -12.40 -1.75 9.53
C THR A 62 -12.01 -2.66 8.38
N LEU A 63 -12.22 -2.24 7.12
CA LEU A 63 -12.10 -3.05 5.90
C LEU A 63 -12.83 -4.41 6.00
N LYS A 64 -13.93 -4.44 6.75
CA LYS A 64 -14.79 -5.62 6.86
C LYS A 64 -16.02 -5.47 5.98
N ASP A 65 -16.44 -6.58 5.39
CA ASP A 65 -17.72 -6.67 4.69
C ASP A 65 -18.92 -6.73 5.67
N GLN A 66 -20.12 -6.90 5.12
CA GLN A 66 -21.37 -7.04 5.88
C GLN A 66 -21.38 -8.26 6.81
N HIS A 67 -20.60 -9.29 6.51
CA HIS A 67 -20.50 -10.53 7.29
C HIS A 67 -19.33 -10.50 8.29
N GLY A 68 -18.57 -9.40 8.35
CA GLY A 68 -17.41 -9.26 9.23
C GLY A 68 -16.12 -9.90 8.71
N THR A 69 -16.09 -10.34 7.45
CA THR A 69 -14.95 -10.96 6.78
C THR A 69 -14.06 -9.88 6.13
N TYR A 70 -12.74 -10.13 6.11
CA TYR A 70 -11.78 -9.27 5.43
C TYR A 70 -11.59 -9.69 3.96
N PRO A 71 -11.20 -8.77 3.06
CA PRO A 71 -10.87 -9.11 1.69
C PRO A 71 -9.79 -10.19 1.58
N VAL A 72 -9.88 -11.06 0.57
CA VAL A 72 -8.96 -12.19 0.36
C VAL A 72 -7.53 -11.73 0.07
N TRP A 73 -7.36 -10.56 -0.53
CA TRP A 73 -6.05 -9.94 -0.76
C TRP A 73 -5.37 -9.47 0.54
N MET A 74 -6.13 -9.33 1.63
CA MET A 74 -5.59 -8.88 2.90
C MET A 74 -4.94 -10.05 3.65
N SER A 75 -3.61 -10.00 3.79
CA SER A 75 -2.88 -11.02 4.54
C SER A 75 -3.28 -11.07 6.02
N GLN A 76 -3.16 -12.25 6.64
CA GLN A 76 -3.43 -12.44 8.07
C GLN A 76 -2.63 -11.46 8.96
N ARG A 77 -1.40 -11.09 8.56
CA ARG A 77 -0.59 -10.12 9.29
C ARG A 77 -1.20 -8.72 9.23
N ALA A 78 -1.67 -8.29 8.07
CA ALA A 78 -2.34 -7.01 7.89
C ALA A 78 -3.62 -6.93 8.76
N ILE A 79 -4.42 -8.01 8.77
CA ILE A 79 -5.62 -8.13 9.62
C ILE A 79 -5.26 -7.96 11.10
N ARG A 80 -4.21 -8.64 11.57
CA ARG A 80 -3.74 -8.55 12.96
C ARG A 80 -3.25 -7.15 13.32
N LYS A 81 -2.55 -6.47 12.40
CA LYS A 81 -2.08 -5.08 12.58
C LYS A 81 -3.26 -4.11 12.71
N LEU A 82 -4.24 -4.20 11.80
CA LEU A 82 -5.46 -3.38 11.85
C LEU A 82 -6.24 -3.60 13.15
N LYS A 83 -6.42 -4.86 13.57
CA LYS A 83 -7.09 -5.18 14.84
C LYS A 83 -6.33 -4.62 16.05
N GLY A 84 -5.00 -4.71 16.04
CA GLY A 84 -4.15 -4.12 17.08
C GLY A 84 -4.20 -2.59 17.12
N GLN A 85 -4.27 -1.92 15.97
CA GLN A 85 -4.41 -0.46 15.90
C GLN A 85 -5.76 0.00 16.44
N HIS A 86 -6.85 -0.69 16.11
CA HIS A 86 -8.18 -0.34 16.60
C HIS A 86 -8.37 -0.62 18.09
N GLY A 87 -7.85 -1.75 18.60
CA GLY A 87 -7.97 -2.10 20.02
C GLY A 87 -7.11 -1.25 20.96
N ARG A 88 -6.03 -0.62 20.46
CA ARG A 88 -5.10 0.19 21.27
C ARG A 88 -5.52 1.64 21.45
N LYS A 89 -6.42 2.17 20.62
CA LYS A 89 -6.86 3.57 20.69
C LYS A 89 -7.65 3.89 21.97
N SER A 90 -8.26 2.91 22.62
CA SER A 90 -8.97 3.10 23.90
C SER A 90 -8.11 2.86 25.14
N GLN A 91 -6.93 2.27 24.99
CA GLN A 91 -6.06 1.93 26.11
C GLN A 91 -4.98 3.01 26.23
N LYS A 92 -5.24 4.04 27.04
CA LYS A 92 -4.17 4.91 27.54
C LYS A 92 -3.08 3.98 28.10
N PRO A 93 -1.80 4.08 27.67
CA PRO A 93 -0.76 3.29 28.28
C PRO A 93 -0.73 3.65 29.77
N GLY A 94 -1.20 2.72 30.60
CA GLY A 94 -1.14 2.87 32.06
C GLY A 94 0.29 3.17 32.48
N PRO A 95 0.50 3.89 33.60
CA PRO A 95 1.83 4.30 34.02
C PRO A 95 2.71 3.06 34.10
N ARG A 96 3.71 2.98 33.21
CA ARG A 96 4.71 1.93 33.23
C ARG A 96 5.42 2.06 34.57
N LYS A 97 5.05 1.24 35.56
CA LYS A 97 5.80 1.12 36.81
C LYS A 97 7.23 0.80 36.39
N ALA A 98 8.13 1.77 36.57
CA ALA A 98 9.53 1.60 36.26
C ALA A 98 9.99 0.33 36.98
N ALA A 99 10.38 -0.70 36.20
CA ALA A 99 10.94 -1.91 36.76
C ALA A 99 12.19 -1.48 37.54
N LYS A 100 12.06 -1.39 38.86
CA LYS A 100 13.14 -1.04 39.77
C LYS A 100 14.17 -2.15 39.62
N LYS A 101 15.19 -1.92 38.80
CA LYS A 101 16.32 -2.84 38.61
C LYS A 101 16.92 -3.05 39.99
N ASN A 102 16.66 -4.21 40.56
CA ASN A 102 17.12 -4.56 41.89
C ASN A 102 18.65 -4.74 41.82
N LYS A 103 19.40 -3.67 42.07
CA LYS A 103 20.87 -3.71 42.16
C LYS A 103 21.26 -4.35 43.49
N ARG A 104 20.94 -5.64 43.67
CA ARG A 104 21.53 -6.48 44.71
C ARG A 104 22.96 -6.81 44.27
N ARG A 105 23.84 -5.82 44.34
CA ARG A 105 25.27 -6.10 44.50
C ARG A 105 25.39 -6.60 45.92
N LYS A 106 25.57 -7.92 46.05
CA LYS A 106 25.88 -8.62 47.30
C LYS A 106 27.03 -7.87 47.98
N SER A 107 26.72 -7.16 49.06
CA SER A 107 27.69 -6.77 50.06
C SER A 107 27.70 -7.86 51.13
N SER A 108 28.91 -8.15 51.63
CA SER A 108 29.31 -9.15 52.62
C SER A 108 29.40 -10.59 52.11
N ARG A 109 30.62 -11.11 51.97
CA ARG A 109 31.47 -11.59 53.07
C ARG A 109 32.93 -11.55 52.64
#